data_AF-A0A367ZTL5-F1
#
_entry.id   AF-A0A367ZTL5-F1
#
_cell.length_a   1.000
_cell.length_b   1.000
_cell.length_c   1.000
_cell.angle_alpha   90.00
_cell.angle_beta   90.00
_cell.angle_gamma   90.00
#
_symmetry.space_group_name_H-M   'P 1'
#
loop_
_entity.id
_entity.type
_entity.pdbx_description
1 polymer ?
#
loop_
_entity_poly.entity_id
_entity_poly.type
_entity_poly.pdbx_seq_one_letter_code
_entity_poly.pdbx_strand_id
1 'polypeptide(L)'
;MTEPPTTVPVAEQLPLRGGLTLSRDRYFEVQAAAEALFGQPDLMLPAKVVGVHQLVLRLSRGQPPPSADDLRAAIRQAAQGGSEHKARLVMGIFLSTALPFSGNSIPQGGFGLMMAMLAGVAKQAAGIGSVTIGRWGVTVGVAAVQAVEVAPVQAAVDERLATFWREQMAAGWLLRYGTLFRGAGLLAIGTGLAQWLLRAAAVAAGRPPDTADLERALEFLREEMVRPGAGFRLALEGTFSAVFDSLLDSPALVASLATFAR
;
A
#
# COMPACT_ATOMS: atom_id res chain seq x y z
N MET A 1 14.35 -20.75 -14.88
CA MET A 1 13.48 -20.19 -15.95
C MET A 1 12.62 -19.12 -15.30
N THR A 2 12.93 -17.85 -15.55
CA THR A 2 12.11 -16.72 -15.12
C THR A 2 10.92 -16.63 -16.07
N GLU A 3 9.70 -16.83 -15.57
CA GLU A 3 8.50 -16.47 -16.34
C GLU A 3 8.62 -14.99 -16.74
N PRO A 4 8.32 -14.63 -18.00
CA PRO A 4 8.27 -13.23 -18.39
C PRO A 4 7.23 -12.51 -17.52
N PRO A 5 7.47 -11.24 -17.14
CA PRO A 5 6.49 -10.46 -16.40
C PRO A 5 5.20 -10.47 -17.22
N THR A 6 4.16 -11.07 -16.68
CA THR A 6 2.83 -11.11 -17.29
C THR A 6 2.32 -9.68 -17.30
N THR A 7 2.54 -8.97 -18.40
CA THR A 7 1.96 -7.64 -18.62
C THR A 7 0.46 -7.83 -18.62
N VAL A 8 -0.21 -7.20 -17.65
CA VAL A 8 -1.66 -7.26 -17.55
C VAL A 8 -2.24 -6.67 -18.84
N PRO A 9 -3.04 -7.41 -19.62
CA PRO A 9 -3.57 -6.90 -20.87
C PRO A 9 -4.46 -5.69 -20.59
N VAL A 10 -4.21 -4.59 -21.31
CA VAL A 10 -4.95 -3.34 -21.15
C VAL A 10 -6.12 -3.33 -22.14
N ALA A 11 -7.35 -3.31 -21.61
CA ALA A 11 -8.56 -3.17 -22.43
C ALA A 11 -8.61 -1.80 -23.13
N GLU A 12 -9.29 -1.71 -24.27
CA GLU A 12 -9.47 -0.43 -25.00
C GLU A 12 -10.19 0.62 -24.16
N GLN A 13 -11.15 0.16 -23.35
CA GLN A 13 -11.94 0.93 -22.39
C GLN A 13 -11.78 0.27 -21.02
N LEU A 14 -11.22 1.02 -20.08
CA LEU A 14 -11.02 0.59 -18.71
C LEU A 14 -12.12 1.20 -17.83
N PRO A 15 -12.87 0.39 -17.08
CA PRO A 15 -13.85 0.94 -16.16
C PRO A 15 -13.14 1.74 -15.06
N LEU A 16 -13.64 2.93 -14.82
CA LEU A 16 -13.36 3.76 -13.65
C LEU A 16 -14.56 3.73 -12.71
N ARG A 17 -14.41 4.32 -11.52
CA ARG A 17 -15.52 4.47 -10.58
C ARG A 17 -16.63 5.36 -11.15
N GLY A 18 -17.87 5.07 -10.81
CA GLY A 18 -19.02 5.94 -11.11
C GLY A 18 -19.49 5.85 -12.56
N GLY A 19 -19.24 4.73 -13.24
CA GLY A 19 -19.63 4.52 -14.65
C GLY A 19 -18.74 5.25 -15.66
N LEU A 20 -17.66 5.86 -15.20
CA LEU A 20 -16.67 6.51 -16.05
C LEU A 20 -15.78 5.46 -16.70
N THR A 21 -15.16 5.78 -17.83
CA THR A 21 -14.18 4.92 -18.50
C THR A 21 -12.94 5.70 -18.88
N LEU A 22 -11.79 5.02 -18.86
CA LEU A 22 -10.51 5.55 -19.30
C LEU A 22 -10.11 4.81 -20.58
N SER A 23 -9.67 5.54 -21.61
CA SER A 23 -9.10 4.89 -22.79
C SER A 23 -7.74 4.27 -22.47
N ARG A 24 -7.36 3.28 -23.27
CA ARG A 24 -6.04 2.64 -23.20
C ARG A 24 -4.87 3.64 -23.30
N ASP A 25 -4.96 4.64 -24.18
CA ASP A 25 -3.89 5.63 -24.35
C ASP A 25 -3.73 6.49 -23.09
N ARG A 26 -4.85 6.93 -22.51
CA ARG A 26 -4.86 7.68 -21.26
C ARG A 26 -4.33 6.84 -20.11
N TYR A 27 -4.56 5.52 -20.10
CA TYR A 27 -3.93 4.64 -19.13
C TYR A 27 -2.39 4.67 -19.21
N PHE A 28 -1.82 4.60 -20.41
CA PHE A 28 -0.36 4.67 -20.56
C PHE A 28 0.19 6.06 -20.18
N GLU A 29 -0.57 7.13 -20.38
CA GLU A 29 -0.24 8.45 -19.85
C GLU A 29 -0.20 8.45 -18.30
N VAL A 30 -1.20 7.84 -17.63
CA VAL A 30 -1.20 7.67 -16.17
C VAL A 30 0.04 6.92 -15.71
N GLN A 31 0.31 5.79 -16.36
CA GLN A 31 1.40 4.90 -15.99
C GLN A 31 2.74 5.62 -16.12
N ALA A 32 2.98 6.29 -17.25
CA ALA A 32 4.20 7.07 -17.47
C ALA A 32 4.36 8.22 -16.47
N ALA A 33 3.28 8.95 -16.18
CA ALA A 33 3.31 10.03 -15.19
C ALA A 33 3.60 9.52 -13.77
N ALA A 34 3.03 8.36 -13.41
CA ALA A 34 3.27 7.73 -12.12
C ALA A 34 4.71 7.20 -12.00
N GLU A 35 5.25 6.59 -13.04
CA GLU A 35 6.66 6.15 -13.09
C GLU A 35 7.63 7.34 -12.98
N ALA A 36 7.36 8.43 -13.70
CA ALA A 36 8.14 9.66 -13.62
C ALA A 36 8.13 10.26 -12.20
N LEU A 37 6.97 10.25 -11.53
CA LEU A 37 6.83 10.73 -10.16
C LEU A 37 7.72 9.95 -9.18
N PHE A 38 7.81 8.62 -9.34
CA PHE A 38 8.66 7.79 -8.50
C PHE A 38 10.16 8.01 -8.75
N GLY A 39 10.53 8.47 -9.96
CA GLY A 39 11.88 8.88 -10.33
C GLY A 39 12.32 10.25 -9.76
N GLN A 40 11.41 11.05 -9.20
CA GLN A 40 11.76 12.37 -8.65
C GLN A 40 12.51 12.26 -7.30
N PRO A 41 13.72 12.84 -7.16
CA PRO A 41 14.51 12.73 -5.93
C PRO A 41 14.02 13.68 -4.82
N ASP A 42 13.33 14.76 -5.17
CA ASP A 42 12.84 15.82 -4.28
C ASP A 42 11.55 15.45 -3.53
N LEU A 43 10.92 14.34 -3.89
CA LEU A 43 9.70 13.86 -3.24
C LEU A 43 9.96 12.64 -2.39
N MET A 44 9.50 12.72 -1.15
CA MET A 44 9.50 11.59 -0.23
C MET A 44 8.49 10.52 -0.65
N LEU A 45 8.72 9.26 -0.28
CA LEU A 45 7.89 8.13 -0.72
C LEU A 45 6.38 8.32 -0.48
N PRO A 46 5.90 8.81 0.68
CA PRO A 46 4.46 9.05 0.88
C PRO A 46 3.88 10.08 -0.08
N ALA A 47 4.64 11.13 -0.41
CA ALA A 47 4.22 12.14 -1.38
C ALA A 47 4.07 11.53 -2.78
N LYS A 48 4.97 10.62 -3.17
CA LYS A 48 4.90 9.88 -4.44
C LYS A 48 3.64 9.01 -4.51
N VAL A 49 3.34 8.26 -3.45
CA VAL A 49 2.13 7.43 -3.38
C VAL A 49 0.85 8.26 -3.49
N VAL A 50 0.76 9.38 -2.76
CA VAL A 50 -0.38 10.32 -2.84
C VAL A 50 -0.49 10.93 -4.24
N GLY A 51 0.64 11.27 -4.87
CA GLY A 51 0.63 11.83 -6.21
C GLY A 51 0.06 10.85 -7.25
N VAL A 52 0.41 9.56 -7.20
CA VAL A 52 -0.21 8.55 -8.08
C VAL A 52 -1.72 8.50 -7.90
N HIS A 53 -2.19 8.58 -6.65
CA HIS A 53 -3.62 8.62 -6.36
C HIS A 53 -4.31 9.85 -6.97
N GLN A 54 -3.71 11.04 -6.83
CA GLN A 54 -4.22 12.29 -7.40
C GLN A 54 -4.23 12.27 -8.94
N LEU A 55 -3.23 11.64 -9.57
CA LEU A 55 -3.17 11.44 -11.02
C LEU A 55 -4.39 10.64 -11.49
N VAL A 56 -4.66 9.50 -10.86
CA VAL A 56 -5.83 8.66 -11.17
C VAL A 56 -7.14 9.42 -10.93
N LEU A 57 -7.24 10.17 -9.83
CA LEU A 57 -8.44 10.94 -9.51
C LEU A 57 -8.76 12.02 -10.56
N ARG A 58 -7.77 12.81 -10.98
CA ARG A 58 -7.97 13.85 -12.00
C ARG A 58 -8.40 13.26 -13.33
N LEU A 59 -7.71 12.20 -13.78
CA LEU A 59 -8.02 11.56 -15.05
C LEU A 59 -9.37 10.86 -15.03
N SER A 60 -9.78 10.35 -13.87
CA SER A 60 -11.15 9.82 -13.73
C SER A 60 -12.23 10.88 -13.96
N ARG A 61 -11.92 12.15 -13.71
CA ARG A 61 -12.83 13.29 -13.93
C ARG A 61 -12.72 13.87 -15.34
N GLY A 62 -12.02 13.21 -16.25
CA GLY A 62 -11.78 13.69 -17.61
C GLY A 62 -10.84 14.91 -17.69
N GLN A 63 -10.13 15.21 -16.60
CA GLN A 63 -9.16 16.31 -16.58
C GLN A 63 -7.81 15.86 -17.14
N PRO A 64 -7.05 16.75 -17.80
CA PRO A 64 -5.72 16.41 -18.27
C PRO A 64 -4.79 16.04 -17.10
N PRO A 65 -3.71 15.28 -17.36
CA PRO A 65 -2.68 15.02 -16.37
C PRO A 65 -2.18 16.35 -15.78
N PRO A 66 -2.12 16.49 -14.43
CA PRO A 66 -1.62 17.69 -13.81
C PRO A 66 -0.13 17.90 -14.14
N SER A 67 0.30 19.17 -14.21
CA SER A 67 1.72 19.47 -14.23
C SER A 67 2.40 18.96 -12.94
N ALA A 68 3.72 18.79 -12.97
CA ALA A 68 4.46 18.39 -11.77
C ALA A 68 4.23 19.37 -10.60
N ASP A 69 4.11 20.66 -10.89
CA ASP A 69 3.90 21.69 -9.87
C ASP A 69 2.47 21.67 -9.32
N ASP A 70 1.46 21.45 -10.17
CA ASP A 70 0.07 21.23 -9.72
C ASP A 70 -0.05 19.99 -8.85
N LEU A 71 0.68 18.93 -9.19
CA LEU A 71 0.69 17.69 -8.44
C LEU A 71 1.35 17.90 -7.07
N ARG A 72 2.49 18.58 -7.02
CA ARG A 72 3.14 18.97 -5.75
C ARG A 72 2.24 19.85 -4.88
N ALA A 73 1.52 20.80 -5.47
CA ALA A 73 0.56 21.62 -4.73
C ALA A 73 -0.60 20.78 -4.17
N ALA A 74 -1.16 19.88 -4.98
CA ALA A 74 -2.25 18.99 -4.56
C ALA A 74 -1.83 18.00 -3.47
N ILE A 75 -0.60 17.46 -3.55
CA ILE A 75 -0.04 16.60 -2.49
C ILE A 75 0.10 17.37 -1.18
N ARG A 76 0.67 18.58 -1.23
CA ARG A 76 0.81 19.45 -0.04
C ARG A 76 -0.54 19.79 0.58
N GLN A 77 -1.52 20.12 -0.24
CA GLN A 77 -2.87 20.41 0.23
C GLN A 77 -3.55 19.18 0.86
N ALA A 78 -3.39 17.99 0.25
CA ALA A 78 -3.92 16.74 0.80
C ALA A 78 -3.31 16.38 2.16
N ALA A 79 -2.01 16.66 2.34
CA ALA A 79 -1.31 16.45 3.61
C ALA A 79 -1.77 17.40 4.74
N GLN A 80 -2.32 18.58 4.40
CA GLN A 80 -2.79 19.58 5.36
C GLN A 80 -4.25 19.37 5.79
N GLY A 81 -5.00 18.45 5.17
CA GLY A 81 -6.45 18.34 5.26
C GLY A 81 -7.05 17.84 6.59
N GLY A 82 -6.28 17.67 7.67
CA GLY A 82 -6.83 17.35 9.00
C GLY A 82 -7.62 16.03 9.11
N SER A 83 -7.41 15.09 8.20
CA SER A 83 -8.15 13.81 8.13
C SER A 83 -7.58 12.70 9.01
N GLU A 84 -6.60 12.99 9.86
CA GLU A 84 -5.92 11.99 10.69
C GLU A 84 -6.91 11.23 11.59
N HIS A 85 -7.89 11.92 12.18
CA HIS A 85 -8.94 11.30 13.00
C HIS A 85 -9.86 10.40 12.15
N LYS A 86 -10.18 10.81 10.91
CA LYS A 86 -10.94 9.98 9.95
C LYS A 86 -10.13 8.78 9.50
N ALA A 87 -8.84 8.92 9.25
CA ALA A 87 -7.95 7.82 8.92
C ALA A 87 -7.82 6.81 10.07
N ARG A 88 -7.70 7.29 11.32
CA ARG A 88 -7.71 6.44 12.52
C ARG A 88 -9.06 5.74 12.73
N LEU A 89 -10.19 6.42 12.48
CA LEU A 89 -11.53 5.84 12.57
C LEU A 89 -11.77 4.78 11.48
N VAL A 90 -11.42 5.12 10.24
CA VAL A 90 -11.47 4.24 9.08
C VAL A 90 -10.61 3.01 9.31
N MET A 91 -9.40 3.22 9.84
CA MET A 91 -8.61 2.11 10.31
C MET A 91 -9.45 1.38 11.35
N GLY A 92 -9.85 1.99 12.47
CA GLY A 92 -10.74 1.42 13.49
C GLY A 92 -11.83 0.48 12.96
N ILE A 93 -12.57 0.90 11.93
CA ILE A 93 -13.60 0.11 11.25
C ILE A 93 -13.00 -1.09 10.51
N PHE A 94 -11.98 -0.87 9.67
CA PHE A 94 -11.21 -1.95 9.05
C PHE A 94 -10.62 -2.93 10.09
N LEU A 95 -10.22 -2.44 11.27
CA LEU A 95 -9.68 -3.24 12.37
C LEU A 95 -10.74 -4.13 12.99
N SER A 96 -11.95 -3.60 13.19
CA SER A 96 -13.09 -4.35 13.72
C SER A 96 -13.47 -5.53 12.82
N THR A 97 -13.32 -5.36 11.50
CA THR A 97 -13.59 -6.41 10.51
C THR A 97 -12.44 -7.42 10.41
N ALA A 98 -11.20 -7.01 10.69
CA ALA A 98 -10.02 -7.89 10.67
C ALA A 98 -9.73 -8.62 11.99
N LEU A 99 -10.27 -8.11 13.12
CA LEU A 99 -10.09 -8.61 14.48
C LEU A 99 -10.37 -10.11 14.68
N PRO A 100 -11.41 -10.71 14.05
CA PRO A 100 -11.67 -12.15 14.13
C PRO A 100 -10.52 -13.02 13.61
N PHE A 101 -9.66 -12.48 12.75
CA PHE A 101 -8.50 -13.18 12.18
C PHE A 101 -7.22 -13.02 13.00
N SER A 102 -7.30 -12.38 14.17
CA SER A 102 -6.15 -12.05 15.03
C SER A 102 -5.97 -12.98 16.24
N GLY A 103 -6.75 -14.06 16.33
CA GLY A 103 -6.64 -15.09 17.37
C GLY A 103 -5.59 -16.17 17.06
N ASN A 104 -5.34 -17.06 18.03
CA ASN A 104 -4.34 -18.15 17.91
C ASN A 104 -4.63 -19.17 16.80
N SER A 105 -5.84 -19.16 16.23
CA SER A 105 -6.27 -19.98 15.11
C SER A 105 -6.38 -19.13 13.84
N ILE A 106 -5.26 -18.64 13.32
CA ILE A 106 -5.24 -17.95 12.03
C ILE A 106 -5.48 -18.99 10.93
N PRO A 107 -6.38 -18.74 9.94
CA PRO A 107 -6.47 -19.56 8.75
C PRO A 107 -5.09 -19.65 8.07
N GLN A 108 -4.57 -20.86 7.86
CA GLN A 108 -3.30 -21.03 7.16
C GLN A 108 -3.44 -20.65 5.68
N GLY A 109 -2.47 -19.88 5.16
CA GLY A 109 -2.44 -19.42 3.77
C GLY A 109 -2.44 -17.89 3.62
N GLY A 110 -2.30 -17.40 2.39
CA GLY A 110 -2.10 -15.96 2.10
C GLY A 110 -3.24 -15.03 2.56
N PHE A 111 -4.47 -15.54 2.70
CA PHE A 111 -5.61 -14.74 3.20
C PHE A 111 -5.49 -14.43 4.70
N GLY A 112 -5.32 -15.47 5.53
CA GLY A 112 -5.24 -15.31 6.98
C GLY A 112 -4.00 -14.51 7.39
N LEU A 113 -2.88 -14.69 6.68
CA LEU A 113 -1.65 -13.94 6.89
C LEU A 113 -1.81 -12.45 6.57
N MET A 114 -2.43 -12.12 5.43
CA MET A 114 -2.74 -10.74 5.07
C MET A 114 -3.67 -10.10 6.10
N MET A 115 -4.76 -10.77 6.48
CA MET A 115 -5.69 -10.25 7.49
C MET A 115 -5.06 -10.09 8.88
N ALA A 116 -4.17 -11.01 9.29
CA ALA A 116 -3.44 -10.91 10.54
C ALA A 116 -2.46 -9.72 10.56
N MET A 117 -1.80 -9.44 9.44
CA MET A 117 -0.91 -8.28 9.31
C MET A 117 -1.66 -6.95 9.31
N LEU A 118 -2.78 -6.91 8.60
CA LEU A 118 -3.69 -5.77 8.60
C LEU A 118 -4.22 -5.51 10.02
N ALA A 119 -4.59 -6.58 10.73
CA ALA A 119 -4.92 -6.54 12.16
C ALA A 119 -3.71 -6.20 13.07
N GLY A 120 -2.48 -6.32 12.57
CA GLY A 120 -1.28 -5.85 13.27
C GLY A 120 -1.02 -4.35 13.13
N VAL A 121 -1.07 -3.81 11.91
CA VAL A 121 -1.01 -2.36 11.63
C VAL A 121 -2.14 -1.62 12.37
N ALA A 122 -3.30 -2.28 12.42
CA ALA A 122 -4.45 -1.89 13.22
C ALA A 122 -4.18 -1.74 14.71
N LYS A 123 -3.73 -2.83 15.31
CA LYS A 123 -3.42 -2.90 16.72
C LYS A 123 -2.33 -1.88 17.08
N GLN A 124 -1.40 -1.61 16.16
CA GLN A 124 -0.42 -0.53 16.27
C GLN A 124 -1.09 0.84 16.43
N ALA A 125 -2.08 1.17 15.60
CA ALA A 125 -2.83 2.42 15.79
C ALA A 125 -3.51 2.53 17.16
N ALA A 126 -3.92 1.41 17.73
CA ALA A 126 -4.54 1.34 19.05
C ALA A 126 -3.55 1.10 20.22
N GLY A 127 -2.28 0.79 19.92
CA GLY A 127 -1.24 0.47 20.91
C GLY A 127 -1.45 -0.82 21.71
N ILE A 128 -2.22 -1.80 21.22
CA ILE A 128 -2.63 -2.96 22.03
C ILE A 128 -2.38 -4.33 21.39
N GLY A 129 -1.86 -5.27 22.19
CA GLY A 129 -1.81 -6.70 21.86
C GLY A 129 -0.56 -7.18 21.12
N SER A 130 -0.69 -8.32 20.44
CA SER A 130 0.37 -9.00 19.69
C SER A 130 -0.13 -9.45 18.31
N VAL A 131 0.84 -9.77 17.45
CA VAL A 131 0.63 -10.23 16.07
C VAL A 131 1.53 -11.43 15.81
N THR A 132 0.93 -12.50 15.29
CA THR A 132 1.66 -13.68 14.84
C THR A 132 1.93 -13.59 13.35
N ILE A 133 3.21 -13.58 12.96
CA ILE A 133 3.64 -13.64 11.57
C ILE A 133 3.91 -15.10 11.26
N GLY A 134 2.86 -15.82 10.84
CA GLY A 134 2.89 -17.28 10.67
C GLY A 134 4.03 -17.76 9.75
N ARG A 135 4.33 -16.99 8.70
CA ARG A 135 5.45 -17.28 7.77
C ARG A 135 6.82 -17.28 8.43
N TRP A 136 7.00 -16.48 9.47
CA TRP A 136 8.26 -16.38 10.21
C TRP A 136 8.23 -17.22 11.48
N GLY A 137 7.07 -17.79 11.84
CA GLY A 137 6.89 -18.54 13.08
C GLY A 137 7.05 -17.69 14.35
N VAL A 138 6.91 -16.36 14.24
CA VAL A 138 7.15 -15.43 15.36
C VAL A 138 5.88 -14.71 15.78
N THR A 139 5.75 -14.50 17.08
CA THR A 139 4.74 -13.62 17.67
C THR A 139 5.44 -12.39 18.21
N VAL A 140 5.07 -11.22 17.72
CA VAL A 140 5.65 -9.93 18.13
C VAL A 140 4.61 -9.10 18.86
N GLY A 141 5.03 -8.47 19.96
CA GLY A 141 4.21 -7.49 20.67
C GLY A 141 4.12 -6.20 19.86
N VAL A 142 2.91 -5.63 19.75
CA VAL A 142 2.68 -4.40 18.98
C VAL A 142 3.47 -3.22 19.54
N ALA A 143 3.51 -3.09 20.87
CA ALA A 143 4.30 -2.06 21.54
C ALA A 143 5.80 -2.17 21.22
N ALA A 144 6.32 -3.39 21.10
CA ALA A 144 7.72 -3.62 20.73
C ALA A 144 7.97 -3.19 19.27
N VAL A 145 7.05 -3.47 18.35
CA VAL A 145 7.14 -3.00 16.96
C VAL A 145 7.10 -1.47 16.89
N GLN A 146 6.27 -0.80 17.70
CA GLN A 146 6.20 0.67 17.75
C GLN A 146 7.48 1.31 18.27
N ALA A 147 8.17 0.65 19.20
CA ALA A 147 9.41 1.16 19.78
C ALA A 147 10.61 1.09 18.83
N VAL A 148 10.50 0.42 17.67
CA VAL A 148 11.60 0.32 16.71
C VAL A 148 11.76 1.62 15.92
N GLU A 149 12.90 2.27 16.11
CA GLU A 149 13.32 3.41 15.30
C GLU A 149 13.84 2.98 13.93
N VAL A 150 13.28 3.58 12.87
CA VAL A 150 13.67 3.32 11.48
C VAL A 150 14.47 4.49 10.88
N ALA A 151 14.53 5.62 11.59
CA ALA A 151 15.24 6.82 11.15
C ALA A 151 16.67 6.56 10.61
N PRO A 152 17.50 5.66 11.20
CA PRO A 152 18.84 5.37 10.69
C PRO A 152 18.87 4.73 9.30
N VAL A 153 17.81 4.02 8.90
CA VAL A 153 17.73 3.30 7.60
C VAL A 153 16.65 3.85 6.68
N GLN A 154 15.91 4.88 7.10
CA GLN A 154 14.71 5.36 6.41
C GLN A 154 14.99 5.80 4.96
N ALA A 155 16.12 6.44 4.70
CA ALA A 155 16.46 6.88 3.34
C ALA A 155 16.63 5.69 2.38
N ALA A 156 17.34 4.64 2.82
CA ALA A 156 17.51 3.42 2.05
C ALA A 156 16.18 2.66 1.87
N VAL A 157 15.34 2.66 2.91
CA VAL A 157 13.99 2.08 2.86
C VAL A 157 13.13 2.79 1.81
N ASP A 158 13.09 4.11 1.84
CA ASP A 158 12.30 4.93 0.92
C ASP A 158 12.79 4.76 -0.54
N GLU A 159 14.10 4.73 -0.77
CA GLU A 159 14.69 4.52 -2.10
C GLU A 159 14.35 3.13 -2.67
N ARG A 160 14.49 2.09 -1.85
CA ARG A 160 14.24 0.71 -2.28
C ARG A 160 12.77 0.45 -2.55
N LEU A 161 11.88 0.97 -1.69
CA LEU A 161 10.43 0.92 -1.92
C LEU A 161 10.02 1.72 -3.16
N ALA A 162 10.63 2.89 -3.38
CA ALA A 162 10.37 3.66 -4.60
C ALA A 162 10.77 2.88 -5.86
N THR A 163 11.92 2.21 -5.83
CA THR A 163 12.37 1.33 -6.92
C THR A 163 11.42 0.16 -7.14
N PHE A 164 11.03 -0.53 -6.06
CA PHE A 164 10.08 -1.64 -6.13
C PHE A 164 8.75 -1.24 -6.77
N TRP A 165 8.15 -0.12 -6.35
CA TRP A 165 6.87 0.33 -6.90
C TRP A 165 6.98 0.78 -8.36
N ARG A 166 8.08 1.41 -8.75
CA ARG A 166 8.35 1.75 -10.15
C ARG A 166 8.39 0.50 -11.03
N GLU A 167 9.09 -0.55 -10.59
CA GLU A 167 9.11 -1.84 -11.30
C GLU A 167 7.71 -2.46 -11.42
N GLN A 168 6.90 -2.38 -10.35
CA GLN A 168 5.54 -2.91 -10.39
C GLN A 168 4.65 -2.12 -11.35
N MET A 169 4.73 -0.78 -11.34
CA MET A 169 3.98 0.06 -12.28
C MET A 169 4.31 -0.27 -13.72
N ALA A 170 5.60 -0.43 -14.06
CA ALA A 170 6.06 -0.85 -15.38
C ALA A 170 5.46 -2.20 -15.82
N ALA A 171 5.20 -3.10 -14.86
CA ALA A 171 4.55 -4.39 -15.10
C ALA A 171 3.00 -4.33 -15.17
N GLY A 172 2.39 -3.14 -15.12
CA GLY A 172 0.94 -2.96 -15.20
C GLY A 172 0.21 -3.09 -13.87
N TRP A 173 0.88 -2.78 -12.74
CA TRP A 173 0.32 -2.91 -11.39
C TRP A 173 -1.07 -2.29 -11.20
N LEU A 174 -1.27 -1.09 -11.76
CA LEU A 174 -2.49 -0.31 -11.54
C LEU A 174 -3.76 -1.05 -12.01
N LEU A 175 -3.63 -2.00 -12.94
CA LEU A 175 -4.74 -2.77 -13.49
C LEU A 175 -4.95 -4.12 -12.81
N ARG A 176 -3.97 -4.61 -12.05
CA ARG A 176 -3.95 -5.98 -11.51
C ARG A 176 -5.11 -6.28 -10.55
N TYR A 177 -5.78 -5.24 -10.03
CA TYR A 177 -6.83 -5.36 -9.01
C TYR A 177 -8.21 -4.84 -9.45
N GLY A 178 -8.43 -4.74 -10.76
CA GLY A 178 -9.75 -4.43 -11.33
C GLY A 178 -9.99 -2.96 -11.65
N THR A 179 -9.44 -2.02 -10.87
CA THR A 179 -9.50 -0.58 -11.18
C THR A 179 -8.19 0.14 -10.85
N LEU A 180 -7.92 1.24 -11.56
CA LEU A 180 -6.75 2.09 -11.32
C LEU A 180 -6.72 2.68 -9.91
N PHE A 181 -7.88 3.04 -9.37
CA PHE A 181 -8.00 3.55 -8.00
C PHE A 181 -7.58 2.51 -6.98
N ARG A 182 -8.04 1.28 -7.15
CA ARG A 182 -7.68 0.18 -6.25
C ARG A 182 -6.17 -0.08 -6.32
N GLY A 183 -5.61 -0.14 -7.53
CA GLY A 183 -4.16 -0.26 -7.73
C GLY A 183 -3.35 0.86 -7.05
N ALA A 184 -3.76 2.12 -7.22
CA ALA A 184 -3.10 3.28 -6.63
C ALA A 184 -3.17 3.29 -5.10
N GLY A 185 -4.32 2.96 -4.51
CA GLY A 185 -4.47 2.94 -3.06
C GLY A 185 -3.74 1.77 -2.38
N LEU A 186 -3.60 0.64 -3.06
CA LEU A 186 -2.82 -0.50 -2.56
C LEU A 186 -1.31 -0.18 -2.43
N LEU A 187 -0.80 0.84 -3.12
CA LEU A 187 0.58 1.31 -2.94
C LEU A 187 0.81 1.87 -1.52
N ALA A 188 -0.16 2.60 -0.97
CA ALA A 188 -0.08 3.16 0.39
C ALA A 188 -0.02 2.04 1.44
N ILE A 189 -0.83 1.00 1.24
CA ILE A 189 -0.86 -0.14 2.15
C ILE A 189 0.36 -1.00 2.01
N GLY A 190 0.78 -1.33 0.80
CA GLY A 190 2.01 -2.08 0.62
C GLY A 190 3.21 -1.36 1.26
N THR A 191 3.28 -0.03 1.12
CA THR A 191 4.30 0.79 1.79
C THR A 191 4.20 0.68 3.31
N GLY A 192 2.99 0.80 3.87
CA GLY A 192 2.78 0.66 5.31
C GLY A 192 3.11 -0.73 5.85
N LEU A 193 2.71 -1.78 5.12
CA LEU A 193 3.00 -3.17 5.45
C LEU A 193 4.50 -3.46 5.38
N ALA A 194 5.23 -2.96 4.38
CA ALA A 194 6.68 -3.13 4.30
C ALA A 194 7.39 -2.51 5.50
N GLN A 195 7.03 -1.28 5.87
CA GLN A 195 7.64 -0.61 7.02
C GLN A 195 7.25 -1.29 8.35
N TRP A 196 6.05 -1.84 8.44
CA TRP A 196 5.66 -2.64 9.59
C TRP A 196 6.45 -3.94 9.69
N LEU A 197 6.57 -4.68 8.58
CA LEU A 197 7.33 -5.93 8.49
C LEU A 197 8.80 -5.73 8.80
N LEU A 198 9.40 -4.64 8.32
CA LEU A 198 10.77 -4.24 8.66
C LEU A 198 10.97 -4.16 10.18
N ARG A 199 10.09 -3.43 10.87
CA ARG A 199 10.13 -3.31 12.34
C ARG A 199 9.87 -4.63 13.03
N ALA A 200 8.89 -5.41 12.56
CA ALA A 200 8.58 -6.70 13.13
C ALA A 200 9.73 -7.71 12.98
N ALA A 201 10.45 -7.68 11.87
CA ALA A 201 11.64 -8.50 11.64
C ALA A 201 12.77 -8.10 12.60
N ALA A 202 12.98 -6.80 12.82
CA ALA A 202 13.93 -6.28 13.79
C ALA A 202 13.61 -6.73 15.23
N VAL A 203 12.34 -6.63 15.65
CA VAL A 203 11.87 -7.13 16.95
C VAL A 203 12.11 -8.63 17.09
N ALA A 204 11.74 -9.40 16.08
CA ALA A 204 11.93 -10.85 16.08
C ALA A 204 13.41 -11.24 16.19
N ALA A 205 14.30 -10.45 15.58
CA ALA A 205 15.74 -10.67 15.62
C ALA A 205 16.43 -10.06 16.87
N GLY A 206 15.72 -9.28 17.68
CA GLY A 206 16.27 -8.61 18.87
C GLY A 206 17.37 -7.60 18.55
N ARG A 207 17.36 -7.00 17.36
CA ARG A 207 18.39 -6.06 16.88
C ARG A 207 17.78 -4.89 16.12
N PRO A 208 18.52 -3.79 15.88
CA PRO A 208 18.07 -2.71 15.01
C PRO A 208 17.74 -3.21 13.59
N PRO A 209 16.82 -2.53 12.88
CA PRO A 209 16.44 -2.90 11.52
C PRO A 209 17.61 -2.71 10.54
N ASP A 210 17.71 -3.61 9.57
CA ASP A 210 18.71 -3.56 8.51
C ASP A 210 18.10 -3.74 7.10
N THR A 211 18.94 -3.69 6.07
CA THR A 211 18.51 -3.87 4.68
C THR A 211 18.03 -5.31 4.39
N ALA A 212 18.50 -6.31 5.12
CA ALA A 212 18.07 -7.70 4.95
C ALA A 212 16.64 -7.91 5.49
N ASP A 213 16.24 -7.17 6.51
CA ASP A 213 14.86 -7.12 6.99
C ASP A 213 13.93 -6.47 5.96
N LEU A 214 14.40 -5.42 5.29
CA LEU A 214 13.66 -4.78 4.20
C LEU A 214 13.48 -5.71 3.00
N GLU A 215 14.52 -6.43 2.56
CA GLU A 215 14.38 -7.39 1.47
C GLU A 215 13.40 -8.52 1.82
N ARG A 216 13.39 -8.98 3.09
CA ARG A 216 12.36 -9.93 3.57
C ARG A 216 10.95 -9.35 3.50
N ALA A 217 10.79 -8.08 3.87
CA ALA A 217 9.50 -7.39 3.75
C ALA A 217 9.06 -7.22 2.29
N LEU A 218 9.97 -6.90 1.38
CA LEU A 218 9.68 -6.76 -0.05
C LEU A 218 9.36 -8.10 -0.71
N GLU A 219 10.06 -9.18 -0.34
CA GLU A 219 9.74 -10.52 -0.84
C GLU A 219 8.36 -10.96 -0.37
N PHE A 220 8.01 -10.65 0.88
CA PHE A 220 6.66 -10.85 1.37
C PHE A 220 5.62 -10.12 0.52
N LEU A 221 5.82 -8.82 0.26
CA LEU A 221 4.92 -8.05 -0.63
C LEU A 221 4.84 -8.66 -2.02
N ARG A 222 5.98 -9.13 -2.55
CA ARG A 222 6.05 -9.74 -3.88
C ARG A 222 5.22 -11.03 -3.95
N GLU A 223 5.27 -11.86 -2.92
CA GLU A 223 4.53 -13.12 -2.92
C GLU A 223 3.05 -12.91 -2.61
N GLU A 224 2.72 -12.10 -1.62
CA GLU A 224 1.33 -12.00 -1.13
C GLU A 224 0.51 -10.98 -1.91
N MET A 225 1.11 -9.84 -2.30
CA MET A 225 0.41 -8.81 -3.06
C MET A 225 0.70 -8.96 -4.55
N VAL A 226 1.96 -9.08 -4.97
CA VAL A 226 2.32 -8.99 -6.40
C VAL A 226 2.03 -10.25 -7.20
N ARG A 227 2.33 -11.42 -6.66
CA ARG A 227 2.04 -12.73 -7.28
C ARG A 227 0.84 -13.35 -6.55
N PRO A 228 -0.32 -12.65 -6.49
CA PRO A 228 -1.30 -12.89 -5.46
C PRO A 228 -1.76 -14.35 -5.48
N GLY A 229 -1.56 -15.02 -4.35
CA GLY A 229 -2.18 -16.30 -4.05
C GLY A 229 -3.71 -16.16 -3.95
N ALA A 230 -4.41 -17.30 -3.98
CA ALA A 230 -5.88 -17.33 -3.91
C ALA A 230 -6.44 -16.53 -2.73
N GLY A 231 -5.69 -16.48 -1.62
CA GLY A 231 -6.10 -15.76 -0.42
C GLY A 231 -6.13 -14.23 -0.54
N PHE A 232 -5.16 -13.62 -1.20
CA PHE A 232 -5.17 -12.15 -1.38
C PHE A 232 -6.29 -11.71 -2.32
N ARG A 233 -6.59 -12.51 -3.36
CA ARG A 233 -7.70 -12.25 -4.28
C ARG A 233 -9.04 -12.31 -3.55
N LEU A 234 -9.26 -13.35 -2.73
CA LEU A 234 -10.46 -13.47 -1.90
C LEU A 234 -10.61 -12.32 -0.90
N ALA A 235 -9.51 -11.85 -0.29
CA ALA A 235 -9.53 -10.67 0.56
C ALA A 235 -9.96 -9.42 -0.20
N LEU A 236 -9.40 -9.22 -1.41
CA LEU A 236 -9.70 -8.12 -2.30
C LEU A 236 -11.16 -8.10 -2.75
N GLU A 237 -11.69 -9.25 -3.14
CA GLU A 237 -13.07 -9.42 -3.64
C GLU A 237 -14.11 -9.30 -2.52
N GLY A 238 -13.79 -9.75 -1.30
CA GLY A 238 -14.70 -9.70 -0.15
C GLY A 238 -14.57 -8.43 0.69
N THR A 239 -13.80 -8.52 1.77
CA THR A 239 -13.66 -7.48 2.81
C THR A 239 -13.11 -6.16 2.29
N PHE A 240 -12.19 -6.25 1.33
CA PHE A 240 -11.57 -5.06 0.78
C PHE A 240 -12.53 -4.30 -0.13
N SER A 241 -13.30 -4.93 -1.03
CA SER A 241 -14.12 -4.17 -1.99
C SER A 241 -15.03 -3.12 -1.34
N ALA A 242 -15.75 -3.46 -0.26
CA ALA A 242 -16.67 -2.51 0.37
C ALA A 242 -15.95 -1.36 1.12
N VAL A 243 -14.84 -1.68 1.77
CA VAL A 243 -14.08 -0.72 2.59
C VAL A 243 -13.15 0.10 1.69
N PHE A 244 -12.34 -0.54 0.86
CA PHE A 244 -11.36 0.08 -0.02
C PHE A 244 -11.96 1.01 -1.05
N ASP A 245 -13.09 0.64 -1.65
CA ASP A 245 -13.68 1.50 -2.65
C ASP A 245 -14.01 2.85 -1.96
N SER A 246 -14.66 2.87 -0.80
CA SER A 246 -14.97 4.13 -0.10
C SER A 246 -13.76 4.86 0.51
N LEU A 247 -12.75 4.12 0.97
CA LEU A 247 -11.56 4.68 1.61
C LEU A 247 -10.57 5.29 0.63
N LEU A 248 -10.34 4.61 -0.48
CA LEU A 248 -9.42 5.02 -1.53
C LEU A 248 -10.00 6.11 -2.43
N ASP A 249 -11.16 6.68 -2.12
CA ASP A 249 -11.65 7.86 -2.82
C ASP A 249 -11.14 9.17 -2.21
N SER A 250 -10.57 9.13 -1.00
CA SER A 250 -10.10 10.32 -0.29
C SER A 250 -8.57 10.44 -0.35
N PRO A 251 -8.01 11.42 -1.07
CA PRO A 251 -6.56 11.63 -1.09
C PRO A 251 -5.97 11.94 0.29
N ALA A 252 -6.75 12.57 1.17
CA ALA A 252 -6.33 12.92 2.52
C ALA A 252 -6.21 11.66 3.41
N LEU A 253 -7.06 10.65 3.18
CA LEU A 253 -6.94 9.35 3.84
C LEU A 253 -5.73 8.56 3.32
N VAL A 254 -5.52 8.54 2.01
CA VAL A 254 -4.34 7.90 1.38
C VAL A 254 -3.05 8.54 1.89
N ALA A 255 -3.03 9.87 2.03
CA ALA A 255 -1.91 10.59 2.63
C ALA A 255 -1.64 10.14 4.07
N SER A 256 -2.68 10.08 4.91
CA SER A 256 -2.53 9.58 6.27
C SER A 256 -2.03 8.15 6.34
N LEU A 257 -2.52 7.23 5.49
CA LEU A 257 -2.06 5.83 5.45
C LEU A 257 -0.60 5.72 5.00
N ALA A 258 -0.19 6.51 4.01
CA ALA A 258 1.18 6.51 3.52
C ALA A 258 2.18 7.06 4.56
N THR A 259 1.75 7.93 5.47
CA THR A 259 2.60 8.48 6.54
C THR A 259 2.50 7.72 7.86
N PHE A 260 1.41 6.99 8.09
CA PHE A 260 1.13 6.33 9.37
C PHE A 260 2.18 5.29 9.77
N ALA A 261 2.87 4.71 8.79
CA ALA A 261 3.88 3.71 9.05
C ALA A 261 5.26 4.28 9.39
N ARG A 262 5.44 5.62 9.47
CA ARG A 262 6.72 6.25 9.83
C ARG A 262 6.87 6.44 11.33
#